data_AF-A0A966NJP1-F1
#
_entry.id   AF-A0A966NJP1-F1
#
_cell.length_a   1.000
_cell.length_b   1.000
_cell.length_c   1.000
_cell.angle_alpha   90.00
_cell.angle_beta   90.00
_cell.angle_gamma   90.00
#
_symmetry.space_group_name_H-M   'P 1'
#
loop_
_entity.id
_entity.type
_entity.pdbx_description
1 polymer ?
#
loop_
_entity_poly.entity_id
_entity_poly.type
_entity_poly.pdbx_seq_one_letter_code
_entity_poly.pdbx_strand_id
1 'polypeptide(L)'
;MASLPIIPAQFPGPRRTARTSSSAFRAHRLAHDGSRRGRPMSGALSGRQRLERALAIVPWVAGQGGTAPLEEVCTRFDLDLDQLQSCLDTVSMVGVYPYTPDALLEVFVEPDHVHVNLPEYFTRPLRLTPTQTFGLIAAGRALLSLPGTDPDGALARAIAKVAAATGADSAVEIDLDTAPVEVFDRIQQAIAEQRCLEIDYYSYARDAWSTRVVEPWRVQAIDGRWYLEAHCRAAGAPRVFRLDRIRHLWEQDARFTPPGDLPALEIFDGSGSLPRITLDLT
;
A
#
# COMPACT_ATOMS: atom_id res chain seq x y z
N MET A 1 -32.47 -28.90 40.44
CA MET A 1 -31.65 -27.74 40.03
C MET A 1 -30.42 -27.72 40.93
N ALA A 2 -29.29 -28.24 40.45
CA ALA A 2 -28.05 -28.35 41.23
C ALA A 2 -27.18 -27.11 40.95
N SER A 3 -26.95 -26.30 41.98
CA SER A 3 -25.98 -25.19 41.92
C SER A 3 -24.56 -25.73 42.11
N LEU A 4 -23.68 -25.40 41.18
CA LEU A 4 -22.24 -25.67 41.29
C LEU A 4 -21.58 -24.68 42.27
N PRO A 5 -20.55 -25.09 43.03
CA PRO A 5 -19.85 -24.20 43.94
C PRO A 5 -18.87 -23.30 43.18
N ILE A 6 -18.82 -22.03 43.58
CA ILE A 6 -17.82 -21.06 43.09
C ILE A 6 -16.54 -21.26 43.91
N ILE A 7 -15.45 -21.62 43.24
CA ILE A 7 -14.10 -21.70 43.83
C ILE A 7 -13.39 -20.38 43.54
N PRO A 8 -12.99 -19.58 44.56
CA PRO A 8 -12.20 -18.38 44.32
C PRO A 8 -10.76 -18.74 43.95
N ALA A 9 -10.24 -18.11 42.89
CA ALA A 9 -8.85 -18.25 42.48
C ALA A 9 -7.92 -17.55 43.50
N GLN A 10 -7.01 -18.31 44.11
CA GLN A 10 -5.91 -17.75 44.91
C GLN A 10 -4.77 -17.37 43.97
N PHE A 11 -4.50 -16.08 43.83
CA PHE A 11 -3.28 -15.59 43.19
C PHE A 11 -2.14 -15.52 44.21
N PRO A 12 -0.93 -16.02 43.89
CA PRO A 12 0.21 -15.86 44.77
C PRO A 12 0.61 -14.38 44.84
N GLY A 13 0.78 -13.87 46.06
CA GLY A 13 1.24 -12.50 46.31
C GLY A 13 2.66 -12.25 45.77
N PRO A 14 3.03 -10.98 45.50
CA PRO A 14 4.28 -10.64 44.86
C PRO A 14 5.48 -10.99 45.76
N ARG A 15 6.42 -11.78 45.21
CA ARG A 15 7.72 -12.04 45.85
C ARG A 15 8.57 -10.77 45.78
N ARG A 16 8.96 -10.24 46.94
CA ARG A 16 9.96 -9.16 47.06
C ARG A 16 11.31 -9.69 46.61
N THR A 17 11.83 -9.20 45.48
CA THR A 17 13.25 -9.29 45.16
C THR A 17 13.78 -7.98 44.58
N ALA A 18 14.85 -7.51 45.22
CA ALA A 18 15.93 -6.63 44.77
C ALA A 18 15.61 -5.32 44.02
N ARG A 19 16.11 -4.23 44.62
CA ARG A 19 16.17 -2.86 44.11
C ARG A 19 16.81 -2.83 42.71
N THR A 20 16.04 -2.38 41.72
CA THR A 20 16.56 -1.81 40.48
C THR A 20 16.36 -0.29 40.52
N SER A 21 17.38 0.42 40.04
CA SER A 21 17.47 1.88 40.01
C SER A 21 16.32 2.48 39.22
N SER A 22 15.53 3.31 39.90
CA SER A 22 14.52 4.19 39.31
C SER A 22 15.20 5.21 38.38
N SER A 23 15.11 5.01 37.06
CA SER A 23 15.16 6.12 36.11
C SER A 23 13.72 6.56 35.87
N ALA A 24 13.33 7.65 36.52
CA ALA A 24 12.03 8.26 36.35
C ALA A 24 11.86 8.69 34.89
N PHE A 25 10.88 8.10 34.20
CA PHE A 25 10.42 8.51 32.88
C PHE A 25 9.82 9.92 33.01
N ARG A 26 10.63 10.93 32.75
CA ARG A 26 10.20 12.33 32.73
C ARG A 26 9.77 12.62 31.30
N ALA A 27 8.46 12.71 31.07
CA ALA A 27 7.91 13.22 29.82
C ALA A 27 8.42 14.66 29.63
N HIS A 28 9.49 14.82 28.86
CA HIS A 28 10.06 16.12 28.53
C HIS A 28 9.28 16.70 27.35
N ARG A 29 8.22 17.44 27.66
CA ARG A 29 7.69 18.44 26.74
C ARG A 29 8.72 19.57 26.67
N LEU A 30 9.59 19.54 25.67
CA LEU A 30 10.50 20.65 25.41
C LEU A 30 9.67 21.80 24.83
N ALA A 31 9.59 22.89 25.60
CA ALA A 31 9.16 24.18 25.11
C ALA A 31 10.23 24.68 24.13
N HIS A 32 9.85 24.90 22.87
CA HIS A 32 10.71 25.54 21.89
C HIS A 32 10.70 27.06 22.13
N ASP A 33 11.83 27.57 22.64
CA ASP A 33 12.16 28.99 22.58
C ASP A 33 12.63 29.35 21.16
N GLY A 34 12.19 30.51 20.69
CA GLY A 34 12.23 30.92 19.30
C GLY A 34 13.61 31.39 18.85
N SER A 35 14.02 30.92 17.67
CA SER A 35 14.75 31.70 16.65
C SER A 35 15.43 30.73 15.67
N ARG A 36 14.74 30.36 14.58
CA ARG A 36 15.41 29.98 13.31
C ARG A 36 14.63 30.52 12.12
N ARG A 37 15.38 31.18 11.25
CA ARG A 37 14.92 31.99 10.12
C ARG A 37 14.21 31.15 9.06
N GLY A 38 13.10 31.71 8.58
CA GLY A 38 12.27 31.38 7.41
C GLY A 38 12.70 30.24 6.49
N ARG A 39 12.06 29.09 6.67
CA ARG A 39 11.67 28.18 5.58
C ARG A 39 10.13 28.19 5.56
N PRO A 40 9.45 28.26 4.41
CA PRO A 40 7.99 28.30 4.37
C PRO A 40 7.44 27.06 5.10
N MET A 41 6.49 27.26 6.03
CA MET A 41 5.85 26.15 6.73
C MET A 41 5.19 25.24 5.69
N SER A 42 5.78 24.07 5.51
CA SER A 42 5.20 23.04 4.68
C SER A 42 3.89 22.59 5.34
N GLY A 43 2.84 22.35 4.54
CA GLY A 43 1.52 22.01 5.09
C GLY A 43 1.58 20.76 5.98
N ALA A 44 0.73 20.72 7.01
CA ALA A 44 0.66 19.57 7.91
C ALA A 44 0.34 18.28 7.12
N LEU A 45 1.11 17.23 7.38
CA LEU A 45 0.91 15.92 6.74
C LEU A 45 -0.43 15.30 7.19
N SER A 46 -1.14 14.68 6.26
CA SER A 46 -2.30 13.83 6.59
C SER A 46 -1.88 12.59 7.38
N GLY A 47 -2.83 11.95 8.08
CA GLY A 47 -2.54 10.71 8.83
C GLY A 47 -1.98 9.58 7.97
N ARG A 48 -2.49 9.44 6.73
CA ARG A 48 -1.97 8.48 5.74
C ARG A 48 -0.51 8.78 5.38
N GLN A 49 -0.19 10.04 5.06
CA GLN A 49 1.18 10.44 4.71
C GLN A 49 2.15 10.21 5.88
N ARG A 50 1.73 10.50 7.12
CA ARG A 50 2.56 10.24 8.30
C ARG A 50 2.88 8.75 8.45
N LEU A 51 1.88 7.88 8.28
CA LEU A 51 2.07 6.43 8.33
C LEU A 51 3.01 5.95 7.21
N GLU A 52 2.78 6.37 5.97
CA GLU A 52 3.61 6.00 4.82
C GLU A 52 5.07 6.42 5.03
N ARG A 53 5.30 7.64 5.53
CA ARG A 53 6.64 8.14 5.83
C ARG A 53 7.28 7.36 6.98
N ALA A 54 6.55 7.11 8.05
CA ALA A 54 7.11 6.37 9.18
C ALA A 54 7.47 4.92 8.84
N LEU A 55 6.65 4.24 8.01
CA LEU A 55 6.96 2.91 7.47
C LEU A 55 8.19 2.88 6.55
N ALA A 56 8.60 4.02 6.00
CA ALA A 56 9.84 4.14 5.22
C ALA A 56 11.04 4.54 6.10
N ILE A 57 10.86 5.49 7.02
CA ILE A 57 11.93 6.04 7.86
C ILE A 57 12.43 5.00 8.88
N VAL A 58 11.51 4.37 9.62
CA VAL A 58 11.86 3.47 10.73
C VAL A 58 12.73 2.29 10.26
N PRO A 59 12.37 1.53 9.20
CA PRO A 59 13.22 0.44 8.72
C PRO A 59 14.54 0.93 8.13
N TRP A 60 14.55 2.12 7.51
CA TRP A 60 15.78 2.69 6.96
C TRP A 60 16.79 3.05 8.05
N VAL A 61 16.37 3.76 9.11
CA VAL A 61 17.24 4.09 10.25
C VAL A 61 17.68 2.84 10.99
N ALA A 62 16.77 1.86 11.19
CA ALA A 62 17.13 0.58 11.77
C ALA A 62 18.21 -0.16 10.95
N GLY A 63 18.14 -0.08 9.61
CA GLY A 63 19.14 -0.64 8.71
C GLY A 63 20.53 0.00 8.83
N GLN A 64 20.63 1.22 9.36
CA GLN A 64 21.90 1.93 9.62
C GLN A 64 22.49 1.61 11.00
N GLY A 65 21.99 0.59 11.69
CA GLY A 65 22.38 0.28 13.07
C GLY A 65 21.55 1.02 14.12
N GLY A 66 20.38 1.56 13.74
CA GLY A 66 19.43 2.20 14.66
C GLY A 66 19.69 3.68 14.91
N THR A 67 20.65 4.30 14.22
CA THR A 67 20.92 5.74 14.34
C THR A 67 21.27 6.34 12.98
N ALA A 68 20.82 7.57 12.72
CA ALA A 68 21.12 8.31 11.50
C ALA A 68 21.17 9.83 11.76
N PRO A 69 22.00 10.60 11.05
CA PRO A 69 22.03 12.06 11.16
C PRO A 69 20.67 12.68 10.80
N LEU A 70 20.21 13.63 11.60
CA LEU A 70 18.90 14.29 11.41
C LEU A 70 18.79 14.93 10.02
N GLU A 71 19.83 15.65 9.59
CA GLU A 71 19.86 16.32 8.30
C GLU A 71 19.77 15.33 7.12
N GLU A 72 20.39 14.16 7.26
CA GLU A 72 20.32 13.11 6.24
C GLU A 72 18.91 12.54 6.14
N VAL A 73 18.24 12.27 7.27
CA VAL A 73 16.86 11.79 7.31
C VAL A 73 15.92 12.82 6.66
N CYS A 74 15.99 14.08 7.09
CA CYS A 74 15.15 15.16 6.54
C CYS A 74 15.36 15.33 5.03
N THR A 75 16.62 15.32 4.57
CA THR A 75 16.95 15.46 3.14
C THR A 75 16.48 14.27 2.33
N ARG A 76 16.69 13.05 2.82
CA ARG A 76 16.35 11.81 2.12
C ARG A 76 14.84 11.66 1.92
N PHE A 77 14.06 12.00 2.93
CA PHE A 77 12.61 11.80 2.92
C PHE A 77 11.82 13.06 2.53
N ASP A 78 12.53 14.15 2.22
CA ASP A 78 11.99 15.47 1.89
C ASP A 78 11.01 15.97 2.96
N LEU A 79 11.50 16.04 4.20
CA LEU A 79 10.74 16.45 5.37
C LEU A 79 11.46 17.58 6.10
N ASP A 80 10.69 18.50 6.69
CA ASP A 80 11.21 19.36 7.75
C ASP A 80 11.15 18.67 9.12
N LEU A 81 11.71 19.33 10.14
CA LEU A 81 11.80 18.79 11.49
C LEU A 81 10.41 18.52 12.10
N ASP A 82 9.48 19.44 11.92
CA ASP A 82 8.12 19.33 12.49
C ASP A 82 7.36 18.16 11.86
N GLN A 83 7.50 17.99 10.53
CA GLN A 83 6.91 16.87 9.81
C GLN A 83 7.53 15.53 10.21
N LEU A 84 8.86 15.47 10.30
CA LEU A 84 9.58 14.27 10.74
C LEU A 84 9.11 13.86 12.15
N GLN A 85 9.08 14.81 13.08
CA GLN A 85 8.65 14.56 14.44
C GLN A 85 7.20 14.09 14.49
N SER A 86 6.30 14.72 13.74
CA SER A 86 4.90 14.30 13.64
C SER A 86 4.74 12.86 13.09
N CYS A 87 5.58 12.45 12.14
CA CYS A 87 5.59 11.07 11.64
C CYS A 87 6.01 10.08 12.72
N LEU A 88 7.11 10.38 13.44
CA LEU A 88 7.72 9.45 14.39
C LEU A 88 6.97 9.39 15.73
N ASP A 89 6.33 10.48 16.16
CA ASP A 89 5.45 10.52 17.34
C ASP A 89 4.28 9.54 17.23
N THR A 90 3.79 9.28 16.00
CA THR A 90 2.70 8.32 15.80
C THR A 90 3.16 6.88 16.06
N VAL A 91 4.45 6.58 15.85
CA VAL A 91 4.99 5.22 15.92
C VAL A 91 5.58 4.91 17.29
N SER A 92 6.00 5.93 18.05
CA SER A 92 6.59 5.78 19.39
C SER A 92 5.65 5.15 20.44
N MET A 93 4.35 5.05 20.13
CA MET A 93 3.34 4.42 20.98
C MET A 93 2.90 3.04 20.48
N VAL A 94 3.55 2.51 19.42
CA VAL A 94 3.21 1.22 18.84
C VAL A 94 4.02 0.13 19.52
N GLY A 95 3.33 -0.90 20.02
CA GLY A 95 3.96 -2.04 20.68
C GLY A 95 2.98 -3.16 20.99
N VAL A 96 3.45 -4.14 21.75
CA VAL A 96 2.67 -5.32 22.13
C VAL A 96 2.46 -5.37 23.64
N TYR A 97 1.38 -6.01 24.08
CA TYR A 97 1.15 -6.28 25.51
C TYR A 97 2.40 -6.96 26.12
N PRO A 98 2.89 -6.49 27.29
CA PRO A 98 2.24 -5.63 28.27
C PRO A 98 2.42 -4.11 28.09
N TYR A 99 2.97 -3.63 26.97
CA TYR A 99 3.27 -2.22 26.70
C TYR A 99 4.25 -1.59 27.71
N THR A 100 5.17 -2.40 28.22
CA THR A 100 6.34 -1.89 28.94
C THR A 100 7.25 -1.13 27.97
N PRO A 101 8.12 -0.21 28.45
CA PRO A 101 8.97 0.58 27.56
C PRO A 101 9.76 -0.24 26.53
N ASP A 102 10.28 -1.41 26.94
CA ASP A 102 11.00 -2.38 26.11
C ASP A 102 10.13 -3.14 25.09
N ALA A 103 8.81 -3.01 25.20
CA ALA A 103 7.81 -3.59 24.31
C ALA A 103 7.17 -2.57 23.36
N LEU A 104 7.67 -1.32 23.34
CA LEU A 104 7.29 -0.27 22.41
C LEU A 104 8.39 -0.04 21.37
N LEU A 105 8.01 0.49 20.21
CA LEU A 105 8.95 1.10 19.28
C LEU A 105 9.51 2.38 19.90
N GLU A 106 10.81 2.37 20.18
CA GLU A 106 11.50 3.51 20.75
C GLU A 106 12.09 4.34 19.63
N VAL A 107 11.53 5.53 19.42
CA VAL A 107 12.00 6.47 18.40
C VAL A 107 12.24 7.82 19.03
N PHE A 108 13.46 8.34 18.89
CA PHE A 108 13.88 9.62 19.45
C PHE A 108 14.46 10.51 18.36
N VAL A 109 14.01 11.77 18.33
CA VAL A 109 14.59 12.82 17.51
C VAL A 109 15.39 13.72 18.44
N GLU A 110 16.72 13.64 18.34
CA GLU A 110 17.68 14.50 19.02
C GLU A 110 18.13 15.63 18.08
N PRO A 111 18.79 16.69 18.59
CA PRO A 111 19.17 17.84 17.77
C PRO A 111 19.98 17.52 16.51
N ASP A 112 20.79 16.47 16.56
CA ASP A 112 21.70 16.09 15.46
C ASP A 112 21.41 14.69 14.88
N HIS A 113 20.60 13.86 15.56
CA HIS A 113 20.41 12.45 15.21
C HIS A 113 18.97 11.96 15.42
N VAL A 114 18.57 10.99 14.62
CA VAL A 114 17.36 10.19 14.81
C VAL A 114 17.77 8.80 15.27
N HIS A 115 17.21 8.35 16.39
CA HIS A 115 17.44 7.02 16.95
C HIS A 115 16.17 6.18 16.84
N VAL A 116 16.33 4.94 16.38
CA VAL A 116 15.28 3.94 16.27
C VAL A 116 15.79 2.66 16.94
N ASN A 117 15.16 2.31 18.06
CA ASN A 117 15.39 1.05 18.73
C ASN A 117 14.18 0.14 18.52
N LEU A 118 14.40 -0.96 17.78
CA LEU A 118 13.37 -1.96 17.53
C LEU A 118 13.28 -2.90 18.75
N PRO A 119 12.09 -3.10 19.33
CA PRO A 119 11.93 -3.94 20.51
C PRO A 119 12.25 -5.42 20.21
N GLU A 120 12.63 -6.16 21.25
CA GLU A 120 13.18 -7.52 21.15
C GLU A 120 12.24 -8.49 20.43
N TYR A 121 10.93 -8.26 20.47
CA TYR A 121 9.97 -9.12 19.77
C TYR A 121 10.14 -9.12 18.23
N PHE A 122 10.79 -8.12 17.63
CA PHE A 122 11.18 -8.16 16.20
C PHE A 122 12.31 -9.15 15.91
N THR A 123 13.08 -9.54 16.92
CA THR A 123 14.15 -10.55 16.79
C THR A 123 13.63 -11.99 16.95
N ARG A 124 12.43 -12.14 17.51
CA ARG A 124 11.80 -13.45 17.71
C ARG A 124 11.15 -13.91 16.40
N PRO A 125 11.21 -15.22 16.07
CA PRO A 125 10.51 -15.75 14.91
C PRO A 125 9.01 -15.44 14.97
N LEU A 126 8.49 -14.80 13.92
CA LEU A 126 7.07 -14.48 13.77
C LEU A 126 6.25 -15.77 13.69
N ARG A 127 5.18 -15.86 14.49
CA ARG A 127 4.15 -16.90 14.35
C ARG A 127 2.95 -16.31 13.63
N LEU A 128 2.85 -16.58 12.34
CA LEU A 128 1.71 -16.17 11.52
C LEU A 128 0.66 -17.29 11.50
N THR A 129 -0.61 -16.91 11.65
CA THR A 129 -1.70 -17.83 11.32
C THR A 129 -1.80 -17.98 9.80
N PRO A 130 -2.42 -19.05 9.28
CA PRO A 130 -2.64 -19.19 7.84
C PRO A 130 -3.26 -17.94 7.21
N THR A 131 -4.34 -17.41 7.80
CA THR A 131 -5.02 -16.19 7.31
C THR A 131 -4.09 -14.97 7.27
N GLN A 132 -3.23 -14.79 8.28
CA GLN A 132 -2.25 -13.69 8.30
C GLN A 132 -1.18 -13.87 7.22
N THR A 133 -0.72 -15.11 7.01
CA THR A 133 0.21 -15.44 5.93
C THR A 133 -0.40 -15.11 4.57
N PHE A 134 -1.61 -15.57 4.29
CA PHE A 134 -2.32 -15.27 3.04
C PHE A 134 -2.49 -13.76 2.84
N GLY A 135 -2.99 -13.04 3.86
CA GLY A 135 -3.20 -11.60 3.78
C GLY A 135 -1.91 -10.81 3.53
N LEU A 136 -0.81 -11.21 4.19
CA LEU A 136 0.49 -10.55 4.03
C LEU A 136 1.09 -10.78 2.64
N ILE A 137 1.06 -12.03 2.15
CA ILE A 137 1.56 -12.36 0.80
C ILE A 137 0.70 -11.66 -0.27
N ALA A 138 -0.64 -11.65 -0.10
CA ALA A 138 -1.57 -10.96 -1.00
C ALA A 138 -1.31 -9.46 -1.09
N ALA A 139 -1.27 -8.78 0.05
CA ALA A 139 -0.97 -7.35 0.09
C ALA A 139 0.42 -7.05 -0.49
N GLY A 140 1.42 -7.86 -0.16
CA GLY A 140 2.79 -7.70 -0.65
C GLY A 140 2.90 -7.83 -2.17
N ARG A 141 2.28 -8.86 -2.77
CA ARG A 141 2.30 -9.03 -4.23
C ARG A 141 1.49 -7.96 -4.96
N ALA A 142 0.39 -7.49 -4.38
CA ALA A 142 -0.37 -6.36 -4.91
C ALA A 142 0.48 -5.09 -4.96
N LEU A 143 1.26 -4.82 -3.92
CA LEU A 143 2.21 -3.71 -3.92
C LEU A 143 3.31 -3.88 -4.99
N LEU A 144 3.87 -5.08 -5.15
CA LEU A 144 4.87 -5.35 -6.21
C LEU A 144 4.33 -5.25 -7.64
N SER A 145 3.01 -5.28 -7.82
CA SER A 145 2.39 -5.10 -9.13
C SER A 145 2.25 -3.63 -9.52
N LEU A 146 2.56 -2.69 -8.62
CA LEU A 146 2.50 -1.26 -8.88
C LEU A 146 3.75 -0.78 -9.65
N PRO A 147 3.60 0.11 -10.64
CA PRO A 147 4.72 0.71 -11.35
C PRO A 147 5.73 1.40 -10.40
N GLY A 148 7.02 1.20 -10.66
CA GLY A 148 8.10 1.81 -9.86
C GLY A 148 8.51 1.03 -8.61
N THR A 149 7.95 -0.17 -8.40
CA THR A 149 8.47 -1.10 -7.39
C THR A 149 9.65 -1.91 -7.92
N ASP A 150 10.58 -2.23 -7.02
CA ASP A 150 11.74 -3.07 -7.33
C ASP A 150 11.34 -4.55 -7.23
N PRO A 151 11.28 -5.30 -8.35
CA PRO A 151 10.85 -6.69 -8.36
C PRO A 151 11.78 -7.62 -7.57
N ASP A 152 13.03 -7.21 -7.34
CA ASP A 152 14.04 -7.95 -6.57
C ASP A 152 14.33 -7.30 -5.19
N GLY A 153 13.53 -6.29 -4.85
CA GLY A 153 13.73 -5.42 -3.71
C GLY A 153 13.50 -6.10 -2.35
N ALA A 154 13.60 -5.30 -1.28
CA ALA A 154 13.39 -5.79 0.09
C ALA A 154 12.01 -6.42 0.29
N LEU A 155 10.97 -5.87 -0.34
CA LEU A 155 9.60 -6.39 -0.25
C LEU A 155 9.46 -7.77 -0.91
N ALA A 156 9.98 -7.94 -2.14
CA ALA A 156 9.97 -9.21 -2.85
C ALA A 156 10.70 -10.32 -2.07
N ARG A 157 11.90 -10.01 -1.56
CA ARG A 157 12.65 -10.94 -0.71
C ARG A 157 11.93 -11.27 0.60
N ALA A 158 11.24 -10.30 1.21
CA ALA A 158 10.45 -10.54 2.42
C ALA A 158 9.27 -11.49 2.14
N ILE A 159 8.53 -11.27 1.06
CA ILE A 159 7.41 -12.14 0.64
C ILE A 159 7.93 -13.55 0.37
N ALA A 160 9.03 -13.70 -0.37
CA ALA A 160 9.63 -15.00 -0.66
C ALA A 160 10.04 -15.75 0.63
N LYS A 161 10.62 -15.05 1.61
CA LYS A 161 10.97 -15.65 2.91
C LYS A 161 9.73 -16.12 3.69
N VAL A 162 8.67 -15.32 3.69
CA VAL A 162 7.41 -15.70 4.37
C VAL A 162 6.77 -16.90 3.67
N ALA A 163 6.70 -16.90 2.34
CA ALA A 163 6.12 -17.99 1.57
C ALA A 163 6.87 -19.32 1.80
N ALA A 164 8.20 -19.29 1.75
CA ALA A 164 9.05 -20.45 2.02
C ALA A 164 8.91 -20.95 3.46
N ALA A 165 8.93 -20.05 4.46
CA ALA A 165 8.83 -20.41 5.87
C ALA A 165 7.45 -20.99 6.26
N THR A 166 6.42 -20.68 5.48
CA THR A 166 5.04 -21.10 5.76
C THR A 166 4.54 -22.23 4.84
N GLY A 167 5.37 -22.67 3.87
CA GLY A 167 4.97 -23.64 2.85
C GLY A 167 3.91 -23.10 1.88
N ALA A 168 3.77 -21.77 1.80
CA ALA A 168 2.79 -21.10 0.96
C ALA A 168 3.26 -20.87 -0.49
N ASP A 169 4.46 -21.33 -0.84
CA ASP A 169 5.06 -21.21 -2.18
C ASP A 169 4.15 -21.75 -3.30
N SER A 170 3.30 -22.74 -3.00
CA SER A 170 2.39 -23.39 -3.97
C SER A 170 0.90 -23.16 -3.70
N ALA A 171 0.53 -22.60 -2.55
CA ALA A 171 -0.87 -22.48 -2.11
C ALA A 171 -1.48 -21.10 -2.40
N VAL A 172 -0.66 -20.14 -2.82
CA VAL A 172 -1.06 -18.76 -3.01
C VAL A 172 -0.79 -18.38 -4.46
N GLU A 173 -1.75 -18.66 -5.34
CA GLU A 173 -1.87 -17.96 -6.62
C GLU A 173 -2.77 -16.76 -6.34
N ILE A 174 -2.15 -15.58 -6.16
CA ILE A 174 -2.93 -14.34 -6.09
C ILE A 174 -3.05 -13.89 -7.54
N ASP A 175 -4.14 -14.33 -8.16
CA ASP A 175 -4.67 -13.70 -9.36
C ASP A 175 -5.32 -12.40 -8.90
N LEU A 176 -4.52 -11.34 -8.79
CA LEU A 176 -5.10 -10.01 -8.95
C LEU A 176 -5.63 -10.05 -10.38
N ASP A 177 -6.85 -9.59 -10.62
CA ASP A 177 -7.42 -9.37 -11.96
C ASP A 177 -6.62 -8.28 -12.74
N THR A 178 -5.29 -8.23 -12.58
CA THR A 178 -4.36 -7.80 -13.60
C THR A 178 -4.74 -8.51 -14.89
N ALA A 179 -5.07 -7.72 -15.91
CA ALA A 179 -4.97 -8.19 -17.27
C ALA A 179 -3.67 -9.01 -17.40
N PRO A 180 -3.65 -10.14 -18.12
CA PRO A 180 -2.43 -10.92 -18.30
C PRO A 180 -1.29 -9.95 -18.61
N VAL A 181 -0.20 -9.97 -17.85
CA VAL A 181 0.88 -8.96 -17.93
C VAL A 181 1.28 -8.70 -19.39
N GLU A 182 1.28 -9.76 -20.20
CA GLU A 182 1.50 -9.72 -21.65
C GLU A 182 0.50 -8.84 -22.43
N VAL A 183 -0.79 -8.85 -22.08
CA VAL A 183 -1.83 -8.00 -22.70
C VAL A 183 -1.59 -6.53 -22.34
N PHE A 184 -1.26 -6.25 -21.08
CA PHE A 184 -0.97 -4.88 -20.64
C PHE A 184 0.25 -4.31 -21.36
N ASP A 185 1.37 -5.05 -21.36
CA ASP A 185 2.62 -4.60 -21.99
C ASP A 185 2.46 -4.36 -23.48
N ARG A 186 1.74 -5.25 -24.19
CA ARG A 186 1.48 -5.09 -25.63
C ARG A 186 0.58 -3.90 -25.93
N ILE A 187 -0.40 -3.60 -25.07
CA ILE A 187 -1.23 -2.39 -25.22
C ILE A 187 -0.39 -1.14 -25.00
N GLN A 188 0.45 -1.11 -23.98
CA GLN A 188 1.35 0.01 -23.69
C GLN A 188 2.33 0.26 -24.85
N GLN A 189 2.88 -0.80 -25.42
CA GLN A 189 3.74 -0.72 -26.60
C GLN A 189 2.98 -0.15 -27.81
N ALA A 190 1.77 -0.62 -28.09
CA ALA A 190 0.96 -0.12 -29.19
C ALA A 190 0.58 1.36 -29.02
N ILE A 191 0.35 1.83 -27.79
CA ILE A 191 0.15 3.26 -27.48
C ILE A 191 1.41 4.06 -27.81
N ALA A 192 2.57 3.62 -27.33
CA ALA A 192 3.86 4.29 -27.55
C ALA A 192 4.23 4.36 -29.05
N GLU A 193 3.95 3.28 -29.79
CA GLU A 193 4.21 3.19 -31.23
C GLU A 193 3.08 3.76 -32.09
N GLN A 194 1.97 4.20 -31.48
CA GLN A 194 0.78 4.70 -32.17
C GLN A 194 0.22 3.68 -33.20
N ARG A 195 0.25 2.40 -32.85
CA ARG A 195 -0.25 1.29 -33.69
C ARG A 195 -1.65 0.89 -33.28
N CYS A 196 -2.46 0.54 -34.26
CA CYS A 196 -3.78 -0.03 -34.01
C CYS A 196 -3.68 -1.44 -33.45
N LEU A 197 -4.71 -1.84 -32.72
CA LEU A 197 -4.85 -3.18 -32.16
C LEU A 197 -6.13 -3.81 -32.68
N GLU A 198 -6.08 -5.08 -33.04
CA GLU A 198 -7.26 -5.91 -33.20
C GLU A 198 -7.45 -6.73 -31.91
N ILE A 199 -8.64 -6.63 -31.32
CA ILE A 199 -8.98 -7.27 -30.05
C ILE A 199 -10.21 -8.15 -30.19
N ASP A 200 -10.16 -9.34 -29.58
CA ASP A 200 -11.32 -10.17 -29.33
C ASP A 200 -11.91 -9.82 -27.97
N TYR A 201 -13.08 -9.16 -27.98
CA TYR A 201 -13.67 -8.56 -26.79
C TYR A 201 -15.04 -9.14 -26.47
N TYR A 202 -15.22 -9.55 -25.22
CA TYR A 202 -16.52 -10.00 -24.70
C TYR A 202 -17.36 -8.82 -24.18
N SER A 203 -18.56 -8.67 -24.75
CA SER A 203 -19.50 -7.61 -24.42
C SER A 203 -20.66 -8.16 -23.58
N TYR A 204 -20.64 -7.98 -22.27
CA TYR A 204 -21.75 -8.38 -21.37
C TYR A 204 -23.13 -7.89 -21.84
N ALA A 205 -23.23 -6.64 -22.30
CA ALA A 205 -24.50 -6.08 -22.76
C ALA A 205 -25.13 -6.82 -23.96
N ARG A 206 -24.32 -7.58 -24.70
CA ARG A 206 -24.74 -8.37 -25.87
C ARG A 206 -24.54 -9.86 -25.68
N ASP A 207 -24.00 -10.27 -24.53
CA ASP A 207 -23.56 -11.62 -24.22
C ASP A 207 -22.85 -12.32 -25.40
N ALA A 208 -21.89 -11.62 -26.01
CA ALA A 208 -21.24 -12.09 -27.23
C ALA A 208 -19.79 -11.60 -27.34
N TRP A 209 -18.98 -12.42 -28.00
CA TRP A 209 -17.63 -12.07 -28.46
C TRP A 209 -17.71 -11.27 -29.75
N SER A 210 -16.87 -10.24 -29.86
CA SER A 210 -16.73 -9.46 -31.08
C SER A 210 -15.28 -9.05 -31.29
N THR A 211 -14.81 -9.19 -32.52
CA THR A 211 -13.49 -8.70 -32.93
C THR A 211 -13.60 -7.23 -33.31
N ARG A 212 -12.66 -6.40 -32.84
CA ARG A 212 -12.68 -4.94 -33.03
C ARG A 212 -11.28 -4.43 -33.31
N VAL A 213 -11.17 -3.54 -34.30
CA VAL A 213 -9.97 -2.71 -34.46
C VAL A 213 -10.12 -1.44 -33.63
N VAL A 214 -9.14 -1.17 -32.78
CA VAL A 214 -9.12 -0.05 -31.84
C VAL A 214 -7.82 0.74 -31.96
N GLU A 215 -7.91 2.04 -31.69
CA GLU A 215 -6.77 2.96 -31.63
C GLU A 215 -6.52 3.29 -30.16
N PRO A 216 -5.56 2.62 -29.51
CA PRO A 216 -5.40 2.70 -28.06
C PRO A 216 -4.79 4.04 -27.64
N TRP A 217 -5.37 4.71 -26.65
CA TRP A 217 -4.91 6.03 -26.22
C TRP A 217 -4.24 6.03 -24.85
N ARG A 218 -4.86 5.37 -23.86
CA ARG A 218 -4.30 5.21 -22.52
C ARG A 218 -4.93 4.02 -21.80
N VAL A 219 -4.21 3.50 -20.81
CA VAL A 219 -4.69 2.48 -19.88
C VAL A 219 -4.77 3.08 -18.48
N GLN A 220 -5.86 2.82 -17.75
CA GLN A 220 -6.10 3.33 -16.40
C GLN A 220 -6.64 2.24 -15.46
N ALA A 221 -6.27 2.32 -14.18
CA ALA A 221 -6.83 1.49 -13.13
C ALA A 221 -7.97 2.22 -12.42
N ILE A 222 -9.16 1.61 -12.38
CA ILE A 222 -10.38 2.16 -11.76
C ILE A 222 -11.05 1.03 -10.98
N ASP A 223 -11.31 1.24 -9.68
CA ASP A 223 -11.92 0.24 -8.77
C ASP A 223 -11.27 -1.15 -8.86
N GLY A 224 -9.93 -1.19 -8.91
CA GLY A 224 -9.15 -2.42 -8.96
C GLY A 224 -9.19 -3.16 -10.31
N ARG A 225 -9.68 -2.51 -11.37
CA ARG A 225 -9.76 -3.09 -12.72
C ARG A 225 -9.06 -2.19 -13.73
N TRP A 226 -8.50 -2.80 -14.77
CA TRP A 226 -7.82 -2.09 -15.83
C TRP A 226 -8.74 -1.83 -17.02
N TYR A 227 -8.70 -0.59 -17.51
CA TYR A 227 -9.50 -0.11 -18.63
C TYR A 227 -8.60 0.52 -19.70
N LEU A 228 -8.84 0.15 -20.96
CA LEU A 228 -8.25 0.75 -22.15
C LEU A 228 -9.25 1.75 -22.73
N GLU A 229 -8.82 3.00 -22.87
CA GLU A 229 -9.51 3.99 -23.67
C GLU A 229 -8.98 3.96 -25.10
N ALA A 230 -9.89 3.86 -26.06
CA ALA A 230 -9.53 3.79 -27.45
C ALA A 230 -10.63 4.32 -28.38
N HIS A 231 -10.25 4.79 -29.56
CA HIS A 231 -11.20 4.93 -30.66
C HIS A 231 -11.56 3.56 -31.21
N CYS A 232 -12.84 3.18 -31.20
CA CYS A 232 -13.29 1.93 -31.80
C CYS A 232 -13.69 2.19 -33.25
N ARG A 233 -12.90 1.71 -34.22
CA ARG A 233 -13.16 1.94 -35.66
C ARG A 233 -14.52 1.40 -36.10
N ALA A 234 -14.91 0.23 -35.59
CA ALA A 234 -16.21 -0.36 -35.88
C ALA A 234 -17.39 0.48 -35.36
N ALA A 235 -17.19 1.28 -34.30
CA ALA A 235 -18.21 2.18 -33.76
C ALA A 235 -18.07 3.63 -34.25
N GLY A 236 -16.93 3.98 -34.86
CA GLY A 236 -16.59 5.36 -35.25
C GLY A 236 -16.50 6.33 -34.07
N ALA A 237 -16.27 5.84 -32.85
CA ALA A 237 -16.38 6.64 -31.63
C ALA A 237 -15.43 6.15 -30.51
N PRO A 238 -15.07 7.05 -29.56
CA PRO A 238 -14.37 6.67 -28.33
C PRO A 238 -15.14 5.61 -27.54
N ARG A 239 -14.43 4.60 -27.04
CA ARG A 239 -14.98 3.59 -26.13
C ARG A 239 -13.94 3.16 -25.09
N VAL A 240 -14.46 2.61 -24.01
CA VAL A 240 -13.68 2.00 -22.94
C VAL A 240 -13.80 0.48 -23.01
N PHE A 241 -12.67 -0.21 -22.92
CA PHE A 241 -12.57 -1.66 -22.94
C PHE A 241 -11.94 -2.15 -21.65
N ARG A 242 -12.59 -3.09 -20.99
CA ARG A 242 -12.03 -3.76 -19.82
C ARG A 242 -10.97 -4.77 -20.25
N LEU A 243 -9.75 -4.67 -19.74
CA LEU A 243 -8.65 -5.52 -20.22
C LEU A 243 -8.87 -7.00 -19.88
N ASP A 244 -9.48 -7.32 -18.73
CA ASP A 244 -9.85 -8.68 -18.33
C ASP A 244 -10.84 -9.37 -19.30
N ARG A 245 -11.48 -8.60 -20.18
CA ARG A 245 -12.45 -9.08 -21.18
C ARG A 245 -11.85 -9.20 -22.59
N ILE A 246 -10.57 -8.90 -22.74
CA ILE A 246 -9.82 -9.09 -23.98
C ILE A 246 -9.24 -10.50 -23.95
N ARG A 247 -9.71 -11.37 -24.83
CA ARG A 247 -9.23 -12.76 -24.89
C ARG A 247 -7.98 -12.89 -25.75
N HIS A 248 -7.97 -12.20 -26.88
CA HIS A 248 -6.86 -12.18 -27.81
C HIS A 248 -6.62 -10.76 -28.30
N LEU A 249 -5.36 -10.45 -28.57
CA LEU A 249 -4.93 -9.17 -29.10
C LEU A 249 -3.84 -9.39 -30.16
N TRP A 250 -3.99 -8.69 -31.28
CA TRP A 250 -3.07 -8.67 -32.40
C TRP A 250 -2.69 -7.24 -32.75
N GLU A 251 -1.40 -7.01 -32.95
CA GLU A 251 -0.92 -5.71 -33.43
C GLU A 251 -1.20 -5.57 -34.91
N GLN A 252 -1.59 -4.36 -35.32
CA GLN A 252 -1.81 -4.01 -36.70
C GLN A 252 -0.67 -3.12 -37.20
N ASP A 253 -0.38 -3.21 -38.50
CA ASP A 253 0.59 -2.31 -39.15
C ASP A 253 0.03 -0.89 -39.32
N ALA A 254 -1.29 -0.76 -39.31
CA ALA A 254 -1.97 0.52 -39.34
C ALA A 254 -1.62 1.35 -38.10
N ARG A 255 -1.25 2.61 -38.34
CA ARG A 255 -1.03 3.61 -37.30
C ARG A 255 -2.21 4.55 -37.16
N PHE A 256 -2.29 5.24 -36.03
CA PHE A 256 -3.28 6.28 -35.78
C PHE A 256 -2.59 7.55 -35.27
N THR A 257 -3.32 8.67 -35.29
CA THR A 257 -2.88 9.91 -34.66
C THR A 257 -3.74 10.13 -33.41
N PRO A 258 -3.16 10.16 -32.20
CA PRO A 258 -3.92 10.43 -30.99
C PRO A 258 -4.62 11.79 -31.08
N PRO A 259 -5.85 11.94 -30.53
CA PRO A 259 -6.47 13.25 -30.42
C PRO A 259 -5.65 14.15 -29.47
N GLY A 260 -5.61 15.46 -29.76
CA GLY A 260 -4.84 16.42 -28.95
C GLY A 260 -5.31 16.50 -27.50
N ASP A 261 -6.62 16.47 -27.29
CA ASP A 261 -7.26 16.31 -25.99
C ASP A 261 -8.00 14.97 -25.93
N LEU A 262 -7.73 14.18 -24.90
CA LEU A 262 -8.47 12.96 -24.65
C LEU A 262 -9.83 13.29 -24.04
N PRO A 263 -10.93 12.65 -24.49
CA PRO A 263 -12.24 12.89 -23.92
C PRO A 263 -12.27 12.55 -22.42
N ALA A 264 -13.06 13.30 -21.67
CA ALA A 264 -13.33 13.00 -20.27
C ALA A 264 -14.04 11.65 -20.16
N LEU A 265 -13.57 10.83 -19.22
CA LEU A 265 -14.06 9.48 -19.04
C LEU A 265 -15.36 9.50 -18.24
N GLU A 266 -16.50 9.21 -18.88
CA GLU A 266 -17.73 8.89 -18.16
C GLU A 266 -17.78 7.37 -17.91
N ILE A 267 -17.03 6.90 -16.90
CA ILE A 267 -17.24 5.56 -16.34
C ILE A 267 -18.16 5.69 -15.13
N PHE A 268 -19.24 4.90 -15.15
CA PHE A 268 -20.08 4.71 -13.97
C PHE A 268 -19.28 3.96 -12.90
N ASP A 269 -18.86 4.68 -11.87
CA ASP A 269 -18.04 4.23 -10.73
C ASP A 269 -18.90 4.02 -9.46
N GLY A 270 -20.20 4.30 -9.53
CA GLY A 270 -21.11 4.24 -8.38
C GLY A 270 -20.81 5.24 -7.26
N SER A 271 -19.86 6.16 -7.46
CA SER A 271 -19.42 7.13 -6.45
C SER A 271 -20.25 8.42 -6.47
N GLY A 272 -20.96 8.67 -7.58
CA GLY A 272 -21.92 9.76 -7.72
C GLY A 272 -23.26 9.49 -7.02
N SER A 273 -24.00 10.57 -6.74
CA SER A 273 -25.41 10.50 -6.29
C SER A 273 -26.23 9.66 -7.27
N LEU A 274 -26.48 8.40 -6.92
CA LEU A 274 -27.27 7.49 -7.73
C LEU A 274 -28.73 8.00 -7.82
N PRO A 275 -29.37 7.97 -9.00
CA PRO A 275 -30.78 8.28 -9.11
C PRO A 275 -31.58 7.27 -8.27
N ARG A 276 -32.37 7.78 -7.32
CA ARG A 276 -33.29 6.96 -6.50
C ARG A 276 -34.47 6.57 -7.38
N ILE A 277 -34.57 5.29 -7.72
CA ILE A 277 -35.74 4.71 -8.38
C ILE A 277 -36.65 4.12 -7.30
N THR A 278 -37.88 4.64 -7.18
CA THR A 278 -38.92 4.05 -6.34
C THR A 278 -39.75 3.11 -7.22
N LEU A 279 -39.79 1.83 -6.87
CA LEU A 279 -40.66 0.84 -7.51
C LEU A 279 -41.93 0.70 -6.66
N ASP A 280 -43.05 1.19 -7.19
CA ASP A 280 -44.35 0.89 -6.62
C ASP A 280 -44.78 -0.50 -7.07
N LEU A 281 -44.78 -1.45 -6.14
CA LEU A 281 -45.30 -2.78 -6.36
C LEU A 281 -46.81 -2.75 -6.13
N THR A 282 -47.56 -2.70 -7.22
CA THR A 282 -49.02 -2.92 -7.26
C THR A 282 -49.36 -4.39 -7.34
#